data_AF-A0A5S6Q1V5-F1
#
_entry.id   AF-A0A5S6Q1V5-F1
#
_cell.length_a   1.000
_cell.length_b   1.000
_cell.length_c   1.000
_cell.angle_alpha   90.00
_cell.angle_beta   90.00
_cell.angle_gamma   90.00
#
_symmetry.space_group_name_H-M   'P 1'
#
loop_
_entity.id
_entity.type
_entity.pdbx_description
1 polymer ?
#
loop_
_entity_poly.entity_id
_entity_poly.type
_entity_poly.pdbx_seq_one_letter_code
_entity_poly.pdbx_strand_id
1 'polypeptide(L)'
;MGSPLSPVLAEVFMEHLEEVAFEHTAPPAIPKVFKRYVDDIFAILEVGTEEDFLQHLNNSFPGVITLTMEKEVNCGVDQGDGILRPALTVALRPLG
;
A
#
# COMPACT_ATOMS: atom_id res chain seq x y z
N MET A 1 -5.41 18.59 -12.09
CA MET A 1 -4.17 18.54 -11.29
C MET A 1 -4.48 19.23 -9.97
N GLY A 2 -5.19 18.50 -9.10
CA GLY A 2 -5.67 19.01 -7.80
C GLY A 2 -4.50 19.11 -6.82
N SER A 3 -4.65 19.97 -5.82
CA SER A 3 -3.59 20.36 -4.89
C SER A 3 -2.84 19.13 -4.38
N PRO A 4 -1.52 19.06 -4.60
CA PRO A 4 -0.71 18.08 -3.89
C PRO A 4 -0.87 18.44 -2.42
N LEU A 5 -1.19 17.45 -1.57
CA LEU A 5 -0.64 17.53 -0.22
C LEU A 5 0.84 17.88 -0.43
N SER A 6 1.27 19.03 0.10
CA SER A 6 2.67 19.47 -0.06
C SER A 6 3.58 18.26 0.14
N PRO A 7 4.63 18.03 -0.68
CA PRO A 7 5.44 16.81 -0.59
C PRO A 7 5.87 16.46 0.85
N VAL A 8 6.11 17.49 1.67
CA VAL A 8 6.40 17.39 3.11
C VAL A 8 5.24 16.81 3.92
N LEU A 9 4.00 17.24 3.65
CA LEU A 9 2.80 16.73 4.33
C LEU A 9 2.46 15.31 3.90
N ALA A 10 2.66 14.99 2.61
CA ALA A 10 2.51 13.62 2.12
C ALA A 10 3.52 12.69 2.80
N GLU A 11 4.78 13.11 2.90
CA GLU A 11 5.84 12.34 3.55
C GLU A 11 5.52 12.02 5.03
N VAL A 12 5.15 13.02 5.83
CA VAL A 12 4.78 12.85 7.25
C VAL A 12 3.54 11.96 7.39
N PHE A 13 2.54 12.12 6.52
CA PHE A 13 1.35 11.28 6.56
C PHE A 13 1.68 9.82 6.25
N MET A 14 2.57 9.57 5.28
CA MET A 14 2.95 8.22 4.90
C MET A 14 3.82 7.53 5.95
N GLU A 15 4.66 8.27 6.68
CA GLU A 15 5.35 7.74 7.85
C GLU A 15 4.36 7.29 8.92
N HIS A 16 3.39 8.14 9.25
CA HIS A 16 2.37 7.81 10.24
C HIS A 16 1.49 6.63 9.80
N LEU A 17 1.18 6.52 8.51
CA LEU A 17 0.45 5.39 7.95
C LEU A 17 1.19 4.07 8.14
N GLU A 18 2.52 4.04 7.93
CA GLU A 18 3.34 2.86 8.17
C GLU A 18 3.35 2.45 9.65
N GLU A 19 3.53 3.41 10.57
CA GLU A 19 3.50 3.15 12.01
C GLU A 19 2.16 2.51 12.44
N VAL A 20 1.04 3.06 11.98
CA VAL A 20 -0.29 2.52 12.30
C VAL A 20 -0.51 1.14 11.65
N ALA A 21 -0.03 0.96 10.42
CA ALA A 21 -0.22 -0.27 9.66
C ALA A 21 0.61 -1.45 10.17
N PHE A 22 1.81 -1.21 10.71
CA PHE A 22 2.76 -2.26 11.09
C PHE A 22 3.06 -2.34 12.59
N GLU A 23 3.09 -1.22 13.32
CA GLU A 23 3.47 -1.21 14.73
C GLU A 23 2.26 -1.32 15.68
N HIS A 24 1.19 -0.57 15.38
CA HIS A 24 0.02 -0.51 16.27
C HIS A 24 -0.99 -1.63 16.02
N THR A 25 -1.03 -2.15 14.80
CA THR A 25 -1.98 -3.20 14.41
C THR A 25 -1.23 -4.29 13.69
N ALA A 26 -1.34 -5.54 14.15
CA ALA A 26 -0.76 -6.67 13.43
C ALA A 26 -1.48 -6.82 12.08
N PRO A 27 -0.80 -6.61 10.94
CA PRO A 27 -1.47 -6.66 9.65
C PRO A 27 -1.84 -8.09 9.28
N PRO A 28 -2.92 -8.30 8.50
CA PRO A 28 -3.32 -9.62 8.02
C PRO A 28 -2.25 -10.26 7.11
N ALA A 29 -1.39 -9.43 6.50
CA ALA A 29 -0.23 -9.88 5.76
C ALA A 29 0.95 -8.92 5.93
N ILE A 30 2.14 -9.50 6.04
CA ILE A 30 3.39 -8.76 6.10
C ILE A 30 3.98 -8.73 4.68
N PRO A 31 4.09 -7.54 4.06
CA PRO A 31 4.68 -7.41 2.74
C PRO A 31 6.16 -7.79 2.79
N LYS A 32 6.61 -8.60 1.82
CA LYS A 32 8.03 -8.96 1.67
C LYS A 32 8.87 -7.79 1.15
N VAL A 33 8.24 -6.90 0.40
CA VAL A 33 8.80 -5.62 -0.03
C VAL A 33 7.76 -4.55 0.26
N PHE A 34 8.17 -3.46 0.89
CA PHE A 34 7.38 -2.25 1.07
C PHE A 34 8.24 -1.05 0.74
N LYS A 35 7.81 -0.25 -0.24
CA LYS A 35 8.51 0.97 -0.69
C LYS A 35 7.51 2.08 -0.88
N ARG A 36 7.88 3.31 -0.50
CA ARG A 36 7.06 4.50 -0.69
C ARG A 36 7.65 5.40 -1.77
N TYR A 37 6.78 6.06 -2.55
CA TYR A 37 7.13 7.12 -3.47
C TYR A 37 6.15 8.29 -3.30
N VAL A 38 6.51 9.26 -2.45
CA VAL A 38 5.68 10.43 -2.08
C VAL A 38 4.30 10.01 -1.55
N ASP A 39 3.30 9.87 -2.42
CA ASP A 39 1.91 9.49 -2.13
C ASP A 39 1.53 8.07 -2.58
N ASP A 40 2.45 7.36 -3.25
CA ASP A 40 2.29 5.98 -3.70
C ASP A 40 3.07 4.99 -2.82
N ILE A 41 2.55 3.77 -2.70
CA ILE A 41 3.21 2.63 -2.06
C ILE A 41 3.34 1.50 -3.07
N PHE A 42 4.52 0.90 -3.12
CA PHE A 42 4.78 -0.36 -3.80
C PHE A 42 5.00 -1.46 -2.75
N ALA A 43 4.12 -2.46 -2.75
CA ALA A 43 4.20 -3.60 -1.84
C ALA A 43 4.19 -4.94 -2.60
N ILE A 44 4.97 -5.90 -2.13
CA ILE A 44 4.90 -7.30 -2.60
C ILE A 44 4.33 -8.14 -1.46
N LEU A 45 3.14 -8.69 -1.67
CA LEU A 45 2.42 -9.49 -0.70
C LEU A 45 2.27 -10.94 -1.17
N GLU A 46 1.85 -11.81 -0.25
CA GLU A 46 1.48 -13.18 -0.60
C GLU A 46 0.15 -13.19 -1.36
N VAL A 47 0.04 -14.11 -2.30
CA VAL A 47 -1.11 -14.18 -3.20
C VAL A 47 -2.39 -14.44 -2.42
N GLY A 48 -3.41 -13.62 -2.65
CA GLY A 48 -4.71 -13.74 -2.00
C GLY A 48 -4.80 -13.05 -0.63
N THR A 49 -3.74 -12.35 -0.20
CA THR A 49 -3.76 -11.52 1.02
C THR A 49 -3.90 -10.02 0.73
N GLU A 50 -3.99 -9.65 -0.55
CA GLU A 50 -3.85 -8.26 -0.97
C GLU A 50 -5.08 -7.43 -0.61
N GLU A 51 -6.28 -7.99 -0.80
CA GLU A 51 -7.54 -7.37 -0.40
C GLU A 51 -7.60 -7.13 1.11
N ASP A 52 -7.20 -8.12 1.91
CA ASP A 52 -7.20 -8.02 3.36
C ASP A 52 -6.21 -6.92 3.82
N PHE A 53 -5.04 -6.86 3.21
CA PHE A 53 -4.06 -5.80 3.47
C PHE A 53 -4.60 -4.42 3.07
N LEU A 54 -5.22 -4.29 1.91
CA LEU A 54 -5.84 -3.03 1.48
C LEU A 54 -6.97 -2.60 2.44
N GLN A 55 -7.80 -3.54 2.88
CA GLN A 55 -8.87 -3.26 3.82
C GLN A 55 -8.31 -2.84 5.17
N HIS A 56 -7.26 -3.50 5.65
CA HIS A 56 -6.53 -3.10 6.86
C HIS A 56 -6.05 -1.66 6.77
N LEU A 57 -5.38 -1.28 5.68
CA LEU A 57 -4.90 0.09 5.52
C LEU A 57 -6.04 1.12 5.45
N ASN A 58 -7.15 0.80 4.76
CA ASN A 58 -8.33 1.67 4.71
C ASN A 58 -9.02 1.81 6.08
N ASN A 59 -9.01 0.73 6.89
CA ASN A 59 -9.57 0.75 8.24
C ASN A 59 -8.72 1.52 9.24
N SER A 60 -7.42 1.73 8.96
CA SER A 60 -6.55 2.56 9.80
C SER A 60 -6.95 4.04 9.78
N PHE A 61 -7.54 4.52 8.68
CA PHE A 61 -7.90 5.93 8.50
C PHE A 61 -9.33 6.12 7.94
N PRO A 62 -10.35 5.61 8.65
CA PRO A 62 -11.71 5.58 8.14
C PRO A 62 -12.26 7.00 7.97
N GLY A 63 -12.69 7.33 6.75
CA GLY A 63 -13.30 8.64 6.45
C GLY A 63 -12.32 9.81 6.34
N VAL A 64 -11.00 9.55 6.33
CA VAL A 64 -9.96 10.57 6.09
C VAL A 64 -9.35 10.42 4.71
N ILE A 65 -8.97 9.19 4.34
CA ILE A 65 -8.37 8.86 3.05
C ILE A 65 -8.92 7.53 2.55
N THR A 66 -8.94 7.35 1.23
CA THR A 66 -9.20 6.04 0.62
C THR A 66 -7.97 5.60 -0.14
N LEU A 67 -7.47 4.43 0.21
CA LEU A 67 -6.38 3.77 -0.49
C LEU A 67 -6.96 2.89 -1.57
N THR A 68 -6.47 3.06 -2.78
CA THR A 68 -6.81 2.21 -3.93
C THR A 68 -5.60 1.41 -4.35
N MET A 69 -5.84 0.19 -4.80
CA MET A 69 -4.79 -0.77 -5.11
C MET A 69 -4.87 -1.20 -6.56
N GLU A 70 -3.73 -1.23 -7.23
CA GLU A 70 -3.56 -1.81 -8.56
C GLU A 70 -2.74 -3.08 -8.43
N LYS A 71 -3.34 -4.22 -8.80
CA LYS A 71 -2.63 -5.51 -8.87
C LYS A 71 -1.86 -5.58 -10.18
N GLU A 72 -0.57 -5.88 -10.12
CA GLU A 72 0.21 -6.15 -11.32
C GLU A 72 -0.25 -7.48 -11.95
N VAL A 73 -1.06 -7.38 -13.02
CA VAL A 73 -1.52 -8.54 -13.79
C VAL A 73 -0.55 -8.75 -14.96
N ASN A 74 0.55 -9.47 -14.69
CA ASN A 74 1.45 -10.05 -15.69
C ASN A 74 2.38 -9.11 -16.51
N CYS A 75 3.69 -9.20 -16.23
CA CYS A 75 4.71 -9.31 -17.27
C CYS A 75 5.83 -10.22 -16.77
N GLY A 76 6.22 -11.20 -17.59
CA GLY A 76 7.13 -12.28 -17.22
C GLY A 76 8.51 -11.78 -16.83
N VAL A 77 8.88 -12.03 -15.57
CA VAL A 77 10.28 -12.26 -15.21
C VAL A 77 10.26 -13.55 -14.42
N ASP A 78 10.73 -14.61 -15.06
CA ASP A 78 10.93 -15.92 -14.47
C ASP A 78 12.00 -15.78 -13.39
N GLN A 79 11.59 -15.64 -12.13
CA GLN A 79 12.48 -15.79 -10.98
C GLN A 79 12.10 -17.13 -10.36
N GLY A 80 12.91 -18.14 -10.67
CA GLY A 80 12.76 -19.50 -10.20
C GLY A 80 12.58 -19.56 -8.68
N ASP A 81 11.81 -20.56 -8.27
CA ASP A 81 11.53 -20.99 -6.89
C ASP A 81 10.46 -20.21 -6.10
N GLY A 82 9.23 -20.75 -6.08
CA GLY A 82 8.36 -20.68 -4.90
C GLY A 82 7.42 -19.47 -4.76
N ILE A 83 6.70 -19.15 -5.84
CA ILE A 83 5.49 -18.31 -5.97
C ILE A 83 5.37 -17.13 -4.97
N LEU A 84 5.94 -16.00 -5.38
CA LEU A 84 5.59 -14.67 -4.91
C LEU A 84 5.15 -13.84 -6.10
N ARG A 85 3.85 -13.51 -6.27
CA ARG A 85 3.30 -12.35 -7.04
C ARG A 85 1.80 -12.14 -6.75
N PRO A 86 1.35 -10.93 -6.36
CA PRO A 86 1.49 -9.71 -7.17
C PRO A 86 2.24 -8.58 -6.46
N ALA A 87 2.87 -7.73 -7.27
CA ALA A 87 3.25 -6.39 -6.85
C ALA A 87 1.99 -5.50 -6.84
N LEU A 88 1.87 -4.70 -5.80
CA LEU A 88 0.69 -3.89 -5.53
C LEU A 88 1.11 -2.44 -5.43
N THR A 89 0.54 -1.62 -6.29
CA THR A 89 0.66 -0.17 -6.16
C THR A 89 -0.56 0.32 -5.40
N VAL A 90 -0.35 0.87 -4.21
CA VAL A 90 -1.41 1.52 -3.43
C VAL A 90 -1.25 3.02 -3.56
N ALA A 91 -2.26 3.70 -4.10
CA ALA A 91 -2.28 5.15 -4.28
C ALA A 91 -3.28 5.80 -3.32
N LEU A 92 -2.89 6.93 -2.74
CA LEU A 92 -3.77 7.79 -1.96
C LEU A 92 -4.79 8.50 -2.86
N ARG A 93 -6.08 8.35 -2.55
CA ARG A 93 -7.16 9.12 -3.18
C ARG A 93 -7.81 10.04 -2.14
N PRO A 94 -7.98 11.34 -2.45
CA PRO A 94 -8.85 12.22 -1.66
C PRO A 94 -10.26 11.65 -1.62
N LEU A 95 -10.91 11.71 -0.45
CA LEU A 95 -12.36 11.59 -0.37
C LEU A 95 -12.94 12.84 -1.05
N GLY A 96 -13.73 12.63 -2.11
CA GLY A 96 -14.27 13.68 -2.97
C GLY A 96 -15.10 14.72 -2.23
#